data_AF-A0A7S7RTU4-F1
#
_entry.id   AF-A0A7S7RTU4-F1
#
_cell.length_a   1.000
_cell.length_b   1.000
_cell.length_c   1.000
_cell.angle_alpha   90.00
_cell.angle_beta   90.00
_cell.angle_gamma   90.00
#
_symmetry.space_group_name_H-M   'P 1'
#
loop_
_entity.id
_entity.type
_entity.pdbx_description
1 polymer ?
#
loop_
_entity_poly.entity_id
_entity_poly.type
_entity_poly.pdbx_seq_one_letter_code
_entity_poly.pdbx_strand_id
1 'polypeptide(L)'
;MELSDSKVELARRQNKVVYRDGARVVKVFNAAKPAGDVFNEALNIARIGETGIRHPHVLEVSQVADGSWALSTQYVEGRVLDEFFVESSGTPAFDGYLEQFVDLQVAVQGTPAPTLLNAQREKISHMIAVLEDLDPTIRYDLQMKADRMMPGRSVCHGDFNPTNVIVGADGELYVCDWAHVTRGLPEADAAMTYILTADKSPQTAAAYLDLYAQKADVPKQKILYWVPVVAAAELSRGRKENEETLRAWVNAANDYE
;
A
#
# COMPACT_ATOMS: atom_id res chain seq x y z
N MET A 1 9.52 -13.01 -21.29
CA MET A 1 8.13 -12.65 -21.55
C MET A 1 8.05 -11.99 -22.91
N GLU A 2 7.31 -12.60 -23.82
CA GLU A 2 6.91 -11.94 -25.06
C GLU A 2 5.54 -11.31 -24.85
N LEU A 3 5.38 -10.04 -25.19
CA LEU A 3 4.10 -9.33 -25.09
C LEU A 3 3.45 -9.28 -26.46
N SER A 4 2.14 -9.51 -26.55
CA SER A 4 1.45 -9.49 -27.84
C SER A 4 1.47 -8.11 -28.51
N ASP A 5 1.28 -8.10 -29.82
CA ASP A 5 1.06 -6.86 -30.58
C ASP A 5 -0.25 -6.16 -30.20
N SER A 6 -1.21 -6.90 -29.65
CA SER A 6 -2.50 -6.39 -29.17
C SER A 6 -2.49 -5.83 -27.74
N LYS A 7 -1.32 -5.78 -27.08
CA LYS A 7 -1.22 -5.23 -25.73
C LYS A 7 -1.69 -3.77 -25.67
N VAL A 8 -2.35 -3.43 -24.58
CA VAL A 8 -2.83 -2.08 -24.31
C VAL A 8 -2.06 -1.53 -23.11
N GLU A 9 -1.48 -0.35 -23.26
CA GLU A 9 -0.86 0.36 -22.13
C GLU A 9 -1.95 0.87 -21.19
N LEU A 10 -1.91 0.43 -19.93
CA LEU A 10 -2.82 0.89 -18.88
C LEU A 10 -2.25 2.09 -18.13
N ALA A 11 -0.94 2.09 -17.88
CA ALA A 11 -0.26 3.15 -17.16
C ALA A 11 1.23 3.18 -17.46
N ARG A 12 1.81 4.38 -17.46
CA ARG A 12 3.26 4.61 -17.59
C ARG A 12 3.76 5.49 -16.47
N ARG A 13 4.80 5.01 -15.80
CA ARG A 13 5.53 5.70 -14.74
C ARG A 13 7.01 5.72 -15.11
N GLN A 14 7.80 6.55 -14.41
CA GLN A 14 9.23 6.68 -14.68
C GLN A 14 9.99 5.34 -14.59
N ASN A 15 9.57 4.45 -13.70
CA ASN A 15 10.26 3.19 -13.41
C ASN A 15 9.60 1.93 -13.99
N LYS A 16 8.39 2.05 -14.55
CA LYS A 16 7.63 0.91 -15.08
C LYS A 16 6.56 1.32 -16.07
N VAL A 17 6.20 0.39 -16.96
CA VAL A 17 5.01 0.47 -17.81
C VAL A 17 4.12 -0.73 -17.50
N VAL A 18 2.83 -0.50 -17.39
CA VAL A 18 1.83 -1.54 -17.11
C VAL A 18 0.99 -1.75 -18.35
N TYR A 19 0.93 -2.98 -18.83
CA TYR A 19 0.15 -3.38 -19.98
C TYR A 19 -0.96 -4.34 -19.58
N ARG A 20 -2.11 -4.27 -20.26
CA ARG A 20 -3.04 -5.38 -20.40
C ARG A 20 -2.65 -6.16 -21.64
N ASP A 21 -2.45 -7.46 -21.51
CA ASP A 21 -2.15 -8.35 -22.61
C ASP A 21 -3.07 -9.57 -22.53
N GLY A 22 -4.20 -9.51 -23.23
CA GLY A 22 -5.26 -10.52 -23.11
C GLY A 22 -5.82 -10.61 -21.68
N ALA A 23 -5.68 -11.80 -21.06
CA ALA A 23 -6.16 -12.11 -19.71
C ALA A 23 -5.10 -11.85 -18.61
N ARG A 24 -3.99 -11.17 -18.93
CA ARG A 24 -2.95 -10.80 -17.96
C ARG A 24 -2.70 -9.30 -17.91
N VAL A 25 -2.28 -8.84 -16.73
CA VAL A 25 -1.61 -7.55 -16.55
C VAL A 25 -0.12 -7.81 -16.48
N VAL A 26 0.68 -7.02 -17.18
CA VAL A 26 2.13 -7.13 -17.20
C VAL A 26 2.75 -5.80 -16.75
N LYS A 27 3.43 -5.82 -15.61
CA LYS A 27 4.29 -4.73 -15.14
C LYS A 27 5.70 -4.95 -15.70
N VAL A 28 6.10 -4.16 -16.69
CA VAL A 28 7.46 -4.14 -17.23
C VAL A 28 8.25 -3.05 -16.53
N PHE A 29 9.28 -3.43 -15.78
CA PHE A 29 10.13 -2.48 -15.05
C PHE A 29 11.24 -1.94 -15.95
N ASN A 30 11.82 -0.80 -15.60
CA ASN A 30 13.01 -0.33 -16.29
C ASN A 30 14.24 -1.21 -15.97
N ALA A 31 15.29 -1.11 -16.80
CA ALA A 31 16.51 -1.90 -16.63
C ALA A 31 17.28 -1.63 -15.31
N ALA A 32 16.99 -0.51 -14.64
CA ALA A 32 17.61 -0.17 -13.36
C ALA A 32 16.94 -0.86 -12.16
N LYS A 33 15.74 -1.43 -12.33
CA LYS A 33 15.03 -2.10 -11.24
C LYS A 33 15.75 -3.41 -10.88
N PRO A 34 16.19 -3.59 -9.61
CA PRO A 34 16.83 -4.84 -9.20
C PRO A 34 15.90 -6.03 -9.38
N ALA A 35 16.44 -7.14 -9.90
CA ALA A 35 15.67 -8.39 -10.05
C ALA A 35 15.03 -8.82 -8.72
N GLY A 36 15.77 -8.70 -7.62
CA GLY A 36 15.30 -9.06 -6.28
C GLY A 36 13.99 -8.37 -5.89
N ASP A 37 13.79 -7.10 -6.27
CA ASP A 37 12.55 -6.38 -5.98
C ASP A 37 11.36 -6.95 -6.77
N VAL A 38 11.57 -7.30 -8.04
CA VAL A 38 10.53 -7.87 -8.91
C VAL A 38 10.12 -9.26 -8.40
N PHE A 39 11.09 -10.10 -8.07
CA PHE A 39 10.83 -11.42 -7.48
C PHE A 39 10.19 -11.30 -6.08
N ASN A 40 10.55 -10.30 -5.29
CA ASN A 40 9.92 -10.06 -3.99
C ASN A 40 8.44 -9.64 -4.13
N GLU A 41 8.11 -8.81 -5.12
CA GLU A 41 6.69 -8.48 -5.41
C GLU A 41 5.91 -9.74 -5.81
N ALA A 42 6.47 -10.57 -6.68
CA ALA A 42 5.85 -11.84 -7.07
C ALA A 42 5.66 -12.79 -5.88
N LEU A 43 6.69 -12.92 -5.03
CA LEU A 43 6.66 -13.74 -3.82
C LEU A 43 5.59 -13.25 -2.83
N ASN A 44 5.46 -11.94 -2.67
CA ASN A 44 4.42 -11.36 -1.82
C ASN A 44 3.02 -11.70 -2.33
N ILE A 45 2.76 -11.54 -3.63
CA ILE A 45 1.46 -11.90 -4.22
C ILE A 45 1.19 -13.41 -4.04
N ALA A 46 2.19 -14.25 -4.29
CA ALA A 46 2.07 -15.70 -4.11
C ALA A 46 1.70 -16.09 -2.67
N ARG A 47 2.31 -15.42 -1.67
CA ARG A 47 1.97 -15.62 -0.24
C ARG A 47 0.56 -15.16 0.10
N ILE A 48 0.08 -14.07 -0.49
CA ILE A 48 -1.33 -13.66 -0.33
C ILE A 48 -2.28 -14.68 -0.97
N GLY A 49 -1.82 -15.40 -2.00
CA GLY A 49 -2.44 -16.62 -2.54
C GLY A 49 -2.75 -17.72 -1.53
N GLU A 50 -2.04 -17.75 -0.39
CA GLU A 50 -2.27 -18.72 0.69
C GLU A 50 -3.42 -18.28 1.63
N THR A 51 -4.02 -17.11 1.39
CA THR A 51 -5.10 -16.53 2.19
C THR A 51 -6.43 -16.51 1.45
N GLY A 52 -7.50 -16.07 2.13
CA GLY A 52 -8.81 -15.85 1.51
C GLY A 52 -8.97 -14.50 0.81
N ILE A 53 -7.94 -13.64 0.79
CA ILE A 53 -8.04 -12.29 0.23
C ILE A 53 -8.09 -12.39 -1.30
N ARG A 54 -9.09 -11.77 -1.92
CA ARG A 54 -9.21 -11.70 -3.38
C ARG A 54 -8.17 -10.75 -3.95
N HIS A 55 -7.36 -11.25 -4.88
CA HIS A 55 -6.30 -10.49 -5.54
C HIS A 55 -5.99 -11.11 -6.91
N PRO A 56 -5.36 -10.35 -7.83
CA PRO A 56 -4.85 -10.92 -9.07
C PRO A 56 -3.65 -11.85 -8.80
N HIS A 57 -3.75 -13.13 -9.17
CA HIS A 57 -2.67 -14.09 -8.92
C HIS A 57 -1.47 -13.90 -9.86
N VAL A 58 -0.27 -14.25 -9.40
CA VAL A 58 0.94 -14.29 -10.24
C VAL A 58 0.79 -15.35 -11.33
N LEU A 59 1.20 -15.00 -12.54
CA LEU A 59 1.26 -15.93 -13.67
C LEU A 59 2.71 -16.22 -14.09
N GLU A 60 3.55 -15.19 -14.15
CA GLU A 60 4.90 -15.31 -14.69
C GLU A 60 5.81 -14.18 -14.18
N VAL A 61 7.08 -14.49 -13.93
CA VAL A 61 8.17 -13.51 -13.80
C VAL A 61 9.25 -13.89 -14.79
N SER A 62 9.55 -13.00 -15.75
CA SER A 62 10.62 -13.25 -16.73
C SER A 62 11.09 -11.94 -17.37
N GLN A 63 12.22 -11.99 -18.07
CA GLN A 63 12.74 -10.83 -18.79
C GLN A 63 12.00 -10.62 -20.13
N VAL A 64 11.75 -9.37 -20.50
CA VAL A 64 11.32 -8.98 -21.86
C VAL A 64 12.54 -8.87 -22.79
N ALA A 65 12.32 -8.63 -24.09
CA ALA A 65 13.35 -8.70 -25.13
C ALA A 65 14.56 -7.75 -24.91
N ASP A 66 14.36 -6.61 -24.23
CA ASP A 66 15.44 -5.66 -23.90
C ASP A 66 16.23 -6.04 -22.62
N GLY A 67 15.90 -7.18 -22.01
CA GLY A 67 16.53 -7.67 -20.78
C GLY A 67 15.91 -7.12 -19.49
N SER A 68 14.97 -6.18 -19.56
CA SER A 68 14.24 -5.71 -18.38
C SER A 68 13.36 -6.80 -17.78
N TRP A 69 13.25 -6.82 -16.45
CA TRP A 69 12.35 -7.77 -15.76
C TRP A 69 10.89 -7.34 -15.89
N ALA A 70 10.00 -8.32 -16.00
CA ALA A 70 8.56 -8.13 -15.98
C ALA A 70 7.88 -9.11 -15.03
N LEU A 71 6.80 -8.65 -14.39
CA LEU A 71 5.90 -9.44 -13.58
C LEU A 71 4.52 -9.45 -14.25
N SER A 72 3.99 -10.65 -14.50
CA SER A 72 2.64 -10.85 -14.98
C SER A 72 1.73 -11.38 -13.89
N THR A 73 0.55 -10.78 -13.77
CA THR A 73 -0.56 -11.25 -12.95
C THR A 73 -1.81 -11.44 -13.79
N GLN A 74 -2.83 -12.10 -13.23
CA GLN A 74 -4.16 -12.13 -13.82
C GLN A 74 -4.71 -10.73 -14.06
N TYR A 75 -5.49 -10.56 -15.12
CA TYR A 75 -6.33 -9.39 -15.31
C TYR A 75 -7.68 -9.61 -14.63
N VAL A 76 -8.08 -8.68 -13.78
CA VAL A 76 -9.43 -8.62 -13.19
C VAL A 76 -10.21 -7.59 -13.99
N GLU A 77 -11.32 -8.02 -14.61
CA GLU A 77 -12.21 -7.12 -15.32
C GLU A 77 -12.98 -6.26 -14.32
N GLY A 78 -12.95 -4.95 -14.49
CA GLY A 78 -13.52 -4.00 -13.53
C GLY A 78 -12.90 -2.62 -13.63
N ARG A 79 -13.21 -1.77 -12.66
CA ARG A 79 -12.71 -0.39 -12.52
C ARG A 79 -12.04 -0.24 -11.16
N VAL A 80 -11.04 0.65 -11.05
CA VAL A 80 -10.45 0.91 -9.73
C VAL A 80 -11.40 1.74 -8.86
N LEU A 81 -11.39 1.51 -7.54
CA LEU A 81 -12.30 2.17 -6.60
C LEU A 81 -12.12 3.71 -6.60
N ASP A 82 -10.90 4.18 -6.88
CA ASP A 82 -10.58 5.61 -7.02
C ASP A 82 -11.44 6.31 -8.09
N GLU A 83 -11.82 5.64 -9.17
CA GLU A 83 -12.72 6.22 -10.18
C GLU A 83 -14.10 6.52 -9.61
N PHE A 84 -14.62 5.62 -8.77
CA PHE A 84 -15.91 5.83 -8.09
C PHE A 84 -15.80 6.94 -7.04
N PHE A 85 -14.67 7.07 -6.35
CA PHE A 85 -14.43 8.18 -5.42
C PHE A 85 -14.44 9.53 -6.15
N VAL A 86 -13.80 9.61 -7.32
CA VAL A 86 -13.78 10.83 -8.15
C VAL A 86 -15.17 11.15 -8.67
N GLU A 87 -15.89 10.18 -9.24
CA GLU A 87 -17.23 10.37 -9.81
C GLU A 87 -18.28 10.72 -8.76
N SER A 88 -18.15 10.19 -7.55
CA SER A 88 -19.10 10.42 -6.46
C SER A 88 -18.76 11.62 -5.57
N SER A 89 -17.64 12.31 -5.83
CA SER A 89 -17.15 13.42 -5.02
C SER A 89 -18.20 14.51 -4.84
N GLY A 90 -18.45 14.89 -3.58
CA GLY A 90 -19.47 15.89 -3.21
C GLY A 90 -20.92 15.40 -3.26
N THR A 91 -21.14 14.08 -3.45
CA THR A 91 -22.47 13.46 -3.44
C THR A 91 -22.60 12.48 -2.26
N PRO A 92 -23.83 12.14 -1.80
CA PRO A 92 -24.03 11.15 -0.75
C PRO A 92 -23.52 9.73 -1.10
N ALA A 93 -23.28 9.44 -2.39
CA ALA A 93 -22.75 8.14 -2.80
C ALA A 93 -21.29 7.93 -2.37
N PHE A 94 -20.54 9.01 -2.16
CA PHE A 94 -19.14 8.94 -1.71
C PHE A 94 -19.00 8.20 -0.39
N ASP A 95 -19.86 8.49 0.58
CA ASP A 95 -19.82 7.88 1.91
C ASP A 95 -19.99 6.36 1.84
N GLY A 96 -20.83 5.86 0.93
CA GLY A 96 -21.02 4.42 0.70
C GLY A 96 -19.80 3.73 0.08
N TYR A 97 -19.03 4.42 -0.76
CA TYR A 97 -17.77 3.88 -1.30
C TYR A 97 -16.64 3.95 -0.28
N LEU A 98 -16.60 5.00 0.55
CA LEU A 98 -15.67 5.11 1.66
C LEU A 98 -15.90 4.00 2.70
N GLU A 99 -17.17 3.69 3.00
CA GLU A 99 -17.54 2.57 3.87
C GLU A 99 -17.07 1.23 3.32
N GLN A 100 -17.32 0.95 2.03
CA GLN A 100 -16.82 -0.26 1.37
C GLN A 100 -15.29 -0.36 1.42
N PHE A 101 -14.58 0.75 1.22
CA PHE A 101 -13.12 0.80 1.29
C PHE A 101 -12.60 0.45 2.69
N VAL A 102 -13.19 1.04 3.74
CA VAL A 102 -12.83 0.78 5.13
C VAL A 102 -13.17 -0.66 5.54
N ASP A 103 -14.37 -1.14 5.18
CA ASP A 103 -14.78 -2.52 5.47
C ASP A 103 -13.83 -3.53 4.83
N LEU A 104 -13.39 -3.28 3.60
CA LEU A 104 -12.40 -4.11 2.92
C LEU A 104 -11.05 -4.12 3.65
N GLN A 105 -10.58 -2.96 4.12
CA GLN A 105 -9.32 -2.87 4.87
C GLN A 105 -9.38 -3.66 6.17
N VAL A 106 -10.46 -3.49 6.93
CA VAL A 106 -10.68 -4.21 8.19
C VAL A 106 -10.75 -5.72 7.93
N ALA A 107 -11.42 -6.15 6.85
CA ALA A 107 -11.48 -7.57 6.47
C ALA A 107 -10.09 -8.13 6.09
N VAL A 108 -9.30 -7.38 5.33
CA VAL A 108 -7.90 -7.75 5.00
C VAL A 108 -7.07 -7.90 6.27
N GLN A 109 -7.15 -6.94 7.18
CA GLN A 109 -6.39 -6.95 8.43
C GLN A 109 -6.90 -7.98 9.45
N GLY A 110 -8.16 -8.39 9.33
CA GLY A 110 -8.72 -9.53 10.07
C GLY A 110 -8.19 -10.89 9.61
N THR A 111 -7.48 -10.94 8.48
CA THR A 111 -6.90 -12.18 7.94
C THR A 111 -5.54 -12.47 8.60
N PRO A 112 -5.31 -13.69 9.13
CA PRO A 112 -3.99 -14.09 9.62
C PRO A 112 -2.94 -14.04 8.50
N ALA A 113 -1.86 -13.31 8.73
CA ALA A 113 -0.78 -13.19 7.76
C ALA A 113 0.06 -14.48 7.66
N PRO A 114 0.44 -14.91 6.45
CA PRO A 114 1.40 -15.98 6.23
C PRO A 114 2.70 -15.76 7.02
N THR A 115 3.22 -16.83 7.63
CA THR A 115 4.38 -16.77 8.54
C THR A 115 5.65 -16.26 7.85
N LEU A 116 5.78 -16.46 6.54
CA LEU A 116 6.97 -16.07 5.79
C LEU A 116 6.93 -14.63 5.26
N LEU A 117 5.83 -13.88 5.44
CA LEU A 117 5.82 -12.46 5.11
C LEU A 117 6.82 -11.68 5.97
N ASN A 118 7.40 -10.64 5.35
CA ASN A 118 8.29 -9.71 6.05
C ASN A 118 7.53 -9.08 7.22
N ALA A 119 8.18 -8.98 8.37
CA ALA A 119 7.56 -8.41 9.54
C ALA A 119 7.60 -6.88 9.49
N GLN A 120 6.47 -6.25 9.82
CA GLN A 120 6.24 -4.82 9.64
C GLN A 120 7.20 -3.97 10.46
N ARG A 121 7.48 -4.38 11.70
CA ARG A 121 8.42 -3.71 12.60
C ARG A 121 9.80 -3.62 11.96
N GLU A 122 10.37 -4.74 11.55
CA GLU A 122 11.72 -4.83 11.00
C GLU A 122 11.85 -3.98 9.73
N LYS A 123 10.82 -4.02 8.86
CA LYS A 123 10.76 -3.19 7.67
C LYS A 123 10.77 -1.69 8.01
N ILE A 124 9.90 -1.25 8.91
CA ILE A 124 9.79 0.15 9.33
C ILE A 124 11.07 0.62 10.01
N SER A 125 11.61 -0.14 10.98
CA SER A 125 12.86 0.21 11.67
C SER A 125 14.02 0.34 10.68
N HIS A 126 14.12 -0.54 9.69
CA HIS A 126 15.15 -0.42 8.64
C HIS A 126 14.97 0.82 7.77
N MET A 127 13.74 1.13 7.34
CA MET A 127 13.44 2.32 6.53
C MET A 127 13.79 3.61 7.27
N ILE A 128 13.50 3.69 8.58
CA ILE A 128 13.87 4.86 9.40
C ILE A 128 15.39 4.93 9.60
N ALA A 129 16.07 3.79 9.75
CA ALA A 129 17.52 3.76 9.97
C ALA A 129 18.35 4.29 8.80
N VAL A 130 17.86 4.14 7.56
CA VAL A 130 18.58 4.61 6.36
C VAL A 130 18.32 6.08 6.02
N LEU A 131 17.46 6.79 6.77
CA LEU A 131 17.24 8.23 6.61
C LEU A 131 18.38 9.02 7.24
N GLU A 132 19.37 9.41 6.44
CA GLU A 132 20.51 10.22 6.89
C GLU A 132 20.20 11.73 6.98
N ASP A 133 19.15 12.16 6.30
CA ASP A 133 18.69 13.55 6.17
C ASP A 133 17.66 13.97 7.22
N LEU A 134 17.35 13.08 8.18
CA LEU A 134 16.51 13.37 9.34
C LEU A 134 17.37 13.75 10.55
N ASP A 135 16.89 14.69 11.38
CA ASP A 135 17.56 15.06 12.62
C ASP A 135 17.88 13.79 13.46
N PRO A 136 19.12 13.61 13.94
CA PRO A 136 19.51 12.40 14.65
C PRO A 136 18.67 12.09 15.89
N THR A 137 18.18 13.11 16.59
CA THR A 137 17.33 12.96 17.79
C THR A 137 15.96 12.45 17.37
N ILE A 138 15.32 13.11 16.39
CA ILE A 138 14.01 12.68 15.86
C ILE A 138 14.11 11.25 15.32
N ARG A 139 15.17 10.93 14.58
CA ARG A 139 15.39 9.59 14.04
C ARG A 139 15.51 8.55 15.15
N TYR A 140 16.25 8.83 16.22
CA TYR A 140 16.38 7.94 17.37
C TYR A 140 15.04 7.69 18.06
N ASP A 141 14.24 8.74 18.29
CA ASP A 141 12.93 8.61 18.95
C ASP A 141 11.94 7.79 18.10
N LEU A 142 11.94 8.00 16.79
CA LEU A 142 11.10 7.22 15.87
C LEU A 142 11.54 5.76 15.79
N GLN A 143 12.85 5.49 15.78
CA GLN A 143 13.37 4.11 15.89
C GLN A 143 12.90 3.46 17.19
N MET A 144 12.97 4.18 18.32
CA MET A 144 12.51 3.66 19.59
C MET A 144 10.99 3.42 19.64
N LYS A 145 10.19 4.25 18.97
CA LYS A 145 8.76 3.99 18.78
C LYS A 145 8.52 2.77 17.88
N ALA A 146 9.24 2.64 16.77
CA ALA A 146 9.14 1.50 15.86
C ALA A 146 9.50 0.16 16.55
N ASP A 147 10.56 0.13 17.35
CA ASP A 147 11.02 -1.08 18.05
C ASP A 147 10.02 -1.58 19.10
N ARG A 148 9.15 -0.69 19.62
CA ARG A 148 8.05 -1.04 20.52
C ARG A 148 6.84 -1.64 19.80
N MET A 149 6.83 -1.69 18.47
CA MET A 149 5.77 -2.33 17.71
C MET A 149 5.66 -3.81 18.09
N MET A 150 4.49 -4.21 18.57
CA MET A 150 4.22 -5.61 18.87
C MET A 150 4.32 -6.45 17.59
N PRO A 151 4.80 -7.71 17.67
CA PRO A 151 4.76 -8.62 16.53
C PRO A 151 3.30 -8.87 16.12
N GLY A 152 2.84 -8.11 15.13
CA GLY A 152 1.50 -8.26 14.60
C GLY A 152 1.35 -9.56 13.82
N ARG A 153 0.10 -10.02 13.67
CA ARG A 153 -0.24 -11.27 12.97
C ARG A 153 -1.20 -11.06 11.81
N SER A 154 -1.51 -9.80 11.49
CA SER A 154 -2.44 -9.41 10.45
C SER A 154 -1.72 -9.19 9.12
N VAL A 155 -2.44 -9.39 8.02
CA VAL A 155 -2.01 -8.89 6.71
C VAL A 155 -2.13 -7.37 6.70
N CYS A 156 -1.00 -6.69 6.59
CA CYS A 156 -0.93 -5.23 6.45
C CYS A 156 -0.42 -4.89 5.05
N HIS A 157 -1.21 -4.19 4.25
CA HIS A 157 -0.92 -3.95 2.84
C HIS A 157 0.31 -3.04 2.64
N GLY A 158 0.47 -2.02 3.47
CA GLY A 158 1.58 -1.06 3.44
C GLY A 158 1.49 0.02 2.35
N ASP A 159 0.38 0.04 1.60
CA ASP A 159 0.04 1.02 0.56
C ASP A 159 -1.47 0.94 0.20
N PHE A 160 -2.32 0.74 1.20
CA PHE A 160 -3.75 0.54 0.96
C PHE A 160 -4.38 1.87 0.56
N ASN A 161 -4.85 1.98 -0.68
CA ASN A 161 -5.49 3.18 -1.22
C ASN A 161 -6.49 2.80 -2.33
N PRO A 162 -7.43 3.67 -2.71
CA PRO A 162 -8.50 3.33 -3.65
C PRO A 162 -8.01 2.93 -5.07
N THR A 163 -6.80 3.32 -5.47
CA THR A 163 -6.24 2.89 -6.77
C THR A 163 -5.73 1.44 -6.77
N ASN A 164 -5.51 0.89 -5.57
CA ASN A 164 -5.10 -0.50 -5.34
C ASN A 164 -6.29 -1.43 -5.05
N VAL A 165 -7.52 -0.95 -5.20
CA VAL A 165 -8.76 -1.74 -5.07
C VAL A 165 -9.49 -1.74 -6.41
N ILE A 166 -9.82 -2.92 -6.91
CA ILE A 166 -10.59 -3.11 -8.14
C ILE A 166 -12.00 -3.54 -7.74
N VAL A 167 -13.00 -2.79 -8.22
CA VAL A 167 -14.40 -3.21 -8.22
C VAL A 167 -14.58 -4.10 -9.44
N GLY A 168 -14.63 -5.42 -9.22
CA GLY A 168 -14.78 -6.42 -10.24
C GLY A 168 -16.12 -6.32 -10.97
N ALA A 169 -16.16 -6.74 -12.22
CA ALA A 169 -17.41 -6.83 -12.99
C ALA A 169 -18.39 -7.85 -12.40
N ASP A 170 -17.91 -8.76 -11.55
CA ASP A 170 -18.71 -9.69 -10.73
C ASP A 170 -19.28 -9.05 -9.45
N GLY A 171 -18.96 -7.78 -9.17
CA GLY A 171 -19.37 -7.05 -7.98
C GLY A 171 -18.49 -7.28 -6.75
N GLU A 172 -17.43 -8.08 -6.86
CA GLU A 172 -16.51 -8.35 -5.76
C GLU A 172 -15.33 -7.36 -5.75
N LEU A 173 -14.75 -7.13 -4.57
CA LEU A 173 -13.57 -6.28 -4.42
C LEU A 173 -12.29 -7.12 -4.46
N TYR A 174 -11.33 -6.68 -5.26
CA TYR A 174 -10.01 -7.28 -5.38
C TYR A 174 -8.94 -6.27 -4.95
N VAL A 175 -8.01 -6.70 -4.11
CA VAL A 175 -6.88 -5.87 -3.68
C VAL A 175 -5.65 -6.23 -4.50
N CYS A 176 -4.97 -5.24 -5.05
CA CYS A 176 -3.80 -5.41 -5.90
C CYS A 176 -2.60 -4.59 -5.39
N ASP A 177 -1.44 -4.78 -6.04
CA ASP A 177 -0.17 -4.14 -5.65
C ASP A 177 0.33 -4.47 -4.22
N TRP A 178 0.56 -5.76 -3.99
CA TRP A 178 1.08 -6.30 -2.73
C TRP A 178 2.60 -6.13 -2.56
N ALA A 179 3.25 -5.22 -3.28
CA ALA A 179 4.70 -5.01 -3.21
C ALA A 179 5.18 -4.65 -1.79
N HIS A 180 4.30 -4.04 -0.99
CA HIS A 180 4.63 -3.52 0.34
C HIS A 180 4.05 -4.33 1.50
N VAL A 181 3.41 -5.46 1.22
CA VAL A 181 2.71 -6.25 2.23
C VAL A 181 3.65 -6.76 3.32
N THR A 182 3.14 -6.76 4.54
CA THR A 182 3.85 -7.22 5.73
C THR A 182 2.92 -8.00 6.65
N ARG A 183 3.52 -8.82 7.50
CA ARG A 183 2.87 -9.33 8.71
C ARG A 183 3.02 -8.26 9.79
N GLY A 184 1.92 -7.64 10.22
CA GLY A 184 1.99 -6.41 10.99
C GLY A 184 0.81 -6.11 11.88
N LEU A 185 0.88 -4.89 12.43
CA LEU A 185 -0.09 -4.24 13.28
C LEU A 185 -1.08 -3.44 12.41
N PRO A 186 -2.40 -3.72 12.48
CA PRO A 186 -3.41 -3.01 11.70
C PRO A 186 -3.38 -1.49 11.87
N GLU A 187 -3.14 -1.00 13.09
CA GLU A 187 -3.13 0.43 13.39
C GLU A 187 -2.04 1.19 12.64
N ALA A 188 -0.87 0.58 12.44
CA ALA A 188 0.21 1.18 11.66
C ALA A 188 -0.11 1.17 10.15
N ASP A 189 -0.82 0.15 9.66
CA ASP A 189 -1.27 0.08 8.27
C ASP A 189 -2.41 1.08 7.98
N ALA A 190 -3.31 1.27 8.94
CA ALA A 190 -4.33 2.30 8.91
C ALA A 190 -3.74 3.71 8.95
N ALA A 191 -2.66 3.92 9.73
CA ALA A 191 -1.92 5.19 9.74
C ALA A 191 -1.28 5.49 8.37
N MET A 192 -0.74 4.47 7.69
CA MET A 192 -0.24 4.62 6.33
C MET A 192 -1.35 5.06 5.36
N THR A 193 -2.52 4.42 5.45
CA THR A 193 -3.70 4.76 4.63
C THR A 193 -4.19 6.18 4.89
N TYR A 194 -4.21 6.60 6.16
CA TYR A 194 -4.55 7.96 6.56
C TYR A 194 -3.63 8.99 5.92
N ILE A 195 -2.31 8.78 5.94
CA ILE A 195 -1.33 9.70 5.32
C ILE A 195 -1.52 9.78 3.80
N LEU A 196 -1.68 8.64 3.12
CA LEU A 196 -1.92 8.60 1.68
C LEU A 196 -3.21 9.34 1.28
N THR A 197 -4.22 9.24 2.14
CA THR A 197 -5.51 9.93 1.92
C THR A 197 -5.39 11.42 2.22
N ALA A 198 -4.66 11.81 3.27
CA ALA A 198 -4.49 13.21 3.67
C ALA A 198 -3.73 14.02 2.62
N ASP A 199 -2.77 13.39 1.92
CA ASP A 199 -2.04 13.99 0.79
C ASP A 199 -2.98 14.39 -0.36
N LYS A 200 -4.05 13.61 -0.59
CA LYS A 200 -5.06 13.91 -1.62
C LYS A 200 -6.19 14.81 -1.12
N SER A 201 -6.71 14.53 0.08
CA SER A 201 -7.87 15.20 0.67
C SER A 201 -7.87 15.06 2.19
N PRO A 202 -7.52 16.12 2.94
CA PRO A 202 -7.58 16.12 4.40
C PRO A 202 -8.98 15.82 4.96
N GLN A 203 -10.03 16.27 4.27
CA GLN A 203 -11.42 16.01 4.65
C GLN A 203 -11.75 14.51 4.54
N THR A 204 -11.34 13.87 3.45
CA THR A 204 -11.53 12.42 3.27
C THR A 204 -10.71 11.63 4.29
N ALA A 205 -9.49 12.09 4.62
CA ALA A 205 -8.65 11.44 5.61
C ALA A 205 -9.27 11.47 7.02
N ALA A 206 -9.89 12.58 7.40
CA ALA A 206 -10.63 12.69 8.64
C ALA A 206 -11.85 11.74 8.66
N ALA A 207 -12.64 11.72 7.58
CA ALA A 207 -13.79 10.80 7.47
C ALA A 207 -13.35 9.32 7.51
N TYR A 208 -12.27 8.98 6.82
CA TYR A 208 -11.64 7.66 6.85
C TYR A 208 -11.23 7.27 8.28
N LEU A 209 -10.50 8.14 8.99
CA LEU A 209 -10.02 7.86 10.33
C LEU A 209 -11.17 7.58 11.31
N ASP A 210 -12.25 8.36 11.18
CA ASP A 210 -13.46 8.22 11.97
C ASP A 210 -14.16 6.89 11.73
N LEU A 211 -14.37 6.57 10.45
CA LEU A 211 -15.04 5.35 10.04
C LEU A 211 -14.22 4.10 10.37
N TYR A 212 -12.91 4.12 10.10
CA TYR A 212 -12.01 3.02 10.42
C TYR A 212 -11.96 2.78 11.93
N ALA A 213 -11.81 3.83 12.74
CA ALA A 213 -11.79 3.70 14.21
C ALA A 213 -13.07 3.04 14.74
N GLN A 214 -14.22 3.40 14.18
CA GLN A 214 -15.50 2.80 14.52
C GLN A 214 -15.60 1.33 14.08
N LYS A 215 -15.25 1.02 12.82
CA LYS A 215 -15.38 -0.32 12.23
C LYS A 215 -14.39 -1.34 12.81
N ALA A 216 -13.18 -0.89 13.14
CA ALA A 216 -12.13 -1.71 13.73
C ALA A 216 -12.15 -1.75 15.28
N ASP A 217 -13.11 -1.05 15.91
CA ASP A 217 -13.22 -0.89 17.37
C ASP A 217 -11.88 -0.49 18.03
N VAL A 218 -11.24 0.54 17.47
CA VAL A 218 -9.93 1.01 17.91
C VAL A 218 -9.94 2.53 18.09
N PRO A 219 -9.40 3.07 19.20
CA PRO A 219 -9.30 4.51 19.38
C PRO A 219 -8.43 5.15 18.29
N LYS A 220 -8.86 6.28 17.73
CA LYS A 220 -8.10 7.07 16.73
C LYS A 220 -6.68 7.35 17.18
N GLN A 221 -6.48 7.58 18.48
CA GLN A 221 -5.18 7.85 19.09
C GLN A 221 -4.18 6.70 18.88
N LYS A 222 -4.62 5.44 18.83
CA LYS A 222 -3.73 4.31 18.55
C LYS A 222 -3.25 4.30 17.10
N ILE A 223 -4.07 4.79 16.17
CA ILE A 223 -3.70 4.95 14.77
C ILE A 223 -2.75 6.15 14.63
N LEU A 224 -3.16 7.30 15.17
CA LEU A 224 -2.39 8.54 15.13
C LEU A 224 -1.02 8.42 15.81
N TYR A 225 -0.88 7.56 16.83
CA TYR A 225 0.40 7.23 17.46
C TYR A 225 1.45 6.75 16.44
N TRP A 226 1.03 6.02 15.41
CA TRP A 226 1.93 5.48 14.40
C TRP A 226 2.22 6.44 13.24
N VAL A 227 1.45 7.51 13.07
CA VAL A 227 1.57 8.45 11.94
C VAL A 227 3.00 8.97 11.75
N PRO A 228 3.70 9.48 12.78
CA PRO A 228 5.07 9.96 12.58
C PRO A 228 6.06 8.86 12.18
N VAL A 229 5.88 7.64 12.72
CA VAL A 229 6.73 6.49 12.45
C VAL A 229 6.56 6.04 11.00
N VAL A 230 5.32 5.90 10.53
CA VAL A 230 5.05 5.50 9.14
C VAL A 230 5.34 6.62 8.15
N ALA A 231 5.20 7.89 8.53
CA ALA A 231 5.61 9.03 7.71
C ALA A 231 7.11 9.03 7.45
N ALA A 232 7.93 8.78 8.49
CA ALA A 232 9.36 8.63 8.33
C ALA A 232 9.71 7.40 7.47
N ALA A 233 9.05 6.27 7.67
CA ALA A 233 9.25 5.12 6.78
C ALA A 233 8.90 5.49 5.32
N GLU A 234 7.82 6.22 5.06
CA GLU A 234 7.46 6.65 3.71
C GLU A 234 8.47 7.63 3.09
N LEU A 235 9.04 8.55 3.87
CA LEU A 235 10.12 9.45 3.40
C LEU A 235 11.30 8.68 2.81
N SER A 236 11.65 7.53 3.39
CA SER A 236 12.76 6.70 2.93
C SER A 236 12.54 6.12 1.53
N ARG A 237 11.31 6.19 0.99
CA ARG A 237 10.99 5.76 -0.39
C ARG A 237 11.37 6.82 -1.43
N GLY A 238 11.77 8.03 -1.02
CA GLY A 238 12.33 9.05 -1.89
C GLY A 238 11.33 9.68 -2.88
N ARG A 239 10.02 9.62 -2.56
CA ARG A 239 8.99 10.29 -3.36
C ARG A 239 9.00 11.78 -3.03
N LYS A 240 9.34 12.62 -4.02
CA LYS A 240 9.46 14.08 -3.82
C LYS A 240 8.12 14.79 -3.68
N GLU A 241 7.05 14.20 -4.22
CA GLU A 241 5.73 14.85 -4.34
C GLU A 241 5.08 15.15 -2.98
N ASN A 242 5.35 14.32 -1.97
CA ASN A 242 4.75 14.42 -0.64
C ASN A 242 5.76 14.67 0.49
N GLU A 243 7.00 15.04 0.15
CA GLU A 243 8.11 15.13 1.11
C GLU A 243 7.85 16.16 2.22
N GLU A 244 7.36 17.36 1.88
CA GLU A 244 7.08 18.42 2.85
C GLU A 244 5.99 18.01 3.85
N THR A 245 4.89 17.45 3.34
CA THR A 245 3.77 16.94 4.16
C THR A 245 4.25 15.83 5.11
N LEU A 246 5.03 14.87 4.61
CA LEU A 246 5.58 13.79 5.43
C LEU A 246 6.53 14.32 6.52
N ARG A 247 7.39 15.30 6.20
CA ARG A 247 8.25 15.96 7.20
C ARG A 247 7.43 16.67 8.27
N ALA A 248 6.32 17.30 7.89
CA ALA A 248 5.39 17.89 8.86
C ALA A 248 4.84 16.84 9.84
N TRP A 249 4.40 15.67 9.34
CA TRP A 249 3.93 14.57 10.20
C TRP A 249 5.01 14.01 11.11
N VAL A 250 6.24 13.92 10.62
CA VAL A 250 7.41 13.50 11.42
C VAL A 250 7.66 14.47 12.58
N ASN A 251 7.61 15.78 12.30
CA ASN A 251 7.91 16.82 13.29
C ASN A 251 6.78 17.02 14.31
N ALA A 252 5.51 16.82 13.91
CA ALA A 252 4.35 16.91 14.80
C ALA A 252 4.37 15.89 15.97
N ALA A 253 5.27 14.90 15.93
CA ALA A 253 5.51 13.95 17.01
C ALA A 253 6.11 14.58 18.28
N ASN A 254 6.71 15.77 18.16
CA ASN A 254 7.45 16.44 19.24
C ASN A 254 6.61 17.52 19.95
N ASP A 255 5.42 17.86 19.45
CA ASP A 255 4.54 18.89 20.05
C ASP A 255 3.63 18.33 21.17
N TYR A 256 3.81 17.07 21.55
CA TYR A 256 2.99 16.37 22.57
C TYR A 256 3.77 15.95 23.83
N GLU A 257 4.96 16.51 24.08
CA GLU A 257 5.62 16.50 25.40
C GLU A 257 5.18 17.70 26.25
#